data_AF-A0AAW6XYQ5-F1
#
_entry.id   AF-A0AAW6XYQ5-F1
#
_cell.length_a   1.000
_cell.length_b   1.000
_cell.length_c   1.000
_cell.angle_alpha   90.00
_cell.angle_beta   90.00
_cell.angle_gamma   90.00
#
_symmetry.space_group_name_H-M   'P 1'
#
loop_
_entity.id
_entity.type
_entity.pdbx_description
1 polymer ?
#
loop_
_entity_poly.entity_id
_entity_poly.type
_entity_poly.pdbx_seq_one_letter_code
_entity_poly.pdbx_strand_id
1 'polypeptide(L)' 'MNDDRRLGGLRAIVTEYVHTREPVCSKVIAQSHDLGVSSATIRNDMAVLEKQGLLEKAHTSSGRK' A
#
# COMPACT_ATOMS: atom_id res chain seq x y z
N MET A 1 7.05 -17.55 -4.77
CA MET A 1 5.57 -17.59 -4.91
C MET A 1 4.83 -16.43 -4.23
N ASN A 2 5.32 -15.81 -3.14
CA ASN A 2 4.59 -14.69 -2.49
C ASN A 2 5.04 -13.29 -2.97
N ASP A 3 6.18 -13.19 -3.64
CA ASP A 3 6.78 -11.92 -4.04
C ASP A 3 6.04 -11.26 -5.20
N ASP A 4 5.57 -12.02 -6.20
CA ASP A 4 4.73 -11.50 -7.30
C ASP A 4 3.49 -10.76 -6.78
N ARG A 5 2.84 -11.32 -5.76
CA ARG A 5 1.67 -10.72 -5.14
C ARG A 5 2.01 -9.44 -4.38
N ARG A 6 3.11 -9.44 -3.61
CA ARG A 6 3.59 -8.25 -2.91
C ARG A 6 4.03 -7.17 -3.90
N LEU A 7 4.65 -7.55 -5.00
CA LEU A 7 5.08 -6.63 -6.07
C LEU A 7 3.86 -6.05 -6.79
N GLY A 8 2.82 -6.85 -7.05
CA GLY A 8 1.54 -6.37 -7.56
C GLY A 8 0.87 -5.37 -6.62
N GLY A 9 0.85 -5.67 -5.32
CA GLY A 9 0.35 -4.75 -4.30
C GLY A 9 1.17 -3.45 -4.21
N LEU A 10 2.50 -3.54 -4.25
CA LEU A 10 3.39 -2.37 -4.26
C LEU A 10 3.15 -1.51 -5.50
N ARG A 11 3.05 -2.13 -6.68
CA ARG A 11 2.79 -1.43 -7.94
C ARG A 11 1.43 -0.72 -7.92
N ALA A 12 0.41 -1.34 -7.36
CA ALA A 12 -0.90 -0.72 -7.15
C ALA A 12 -0.80 0.52 -6.25
N ILE A 13 -0.11 0.40 -5.11
CA ILE A 13 0.12 1.52 -4.18
C ILE A 13 0.86 2.67 -4.85
N VAL A 14 1.96 2.38 -5.57
CA VAL A 14 2.75 3.39 -6.27
C VAL A 14 1.92 4.07 -7.36
N THR A 15 1.15 3.30 -8.14
CA THR A 15 0.33 3.83 -9.22
C THR A 15 -0.71 4.81 -8.67
N GLU A 16 -1.41 4.40 -7.62
CA GLU A 16 -2.46 5.20 -7.02
C GLU A 16 -1.89 6.45 -6.33
N TYR A 17 -0.74 6.32 -5.65
CA TYR A 17 -0.03 7.44 -5.04
C TYR A 17 0.45 8.44 -6.10
N VAL A 18 0.95 7.98 -7.25
CA VAL A 18 1.38 8.88 -8.33
C VAL A 18 0.20 9.64 -8.95
N HIS A 19 -0.97 9.00 -9.07
CA HIS A 19 -2.17 9.62 -9.65
C HIS A 19 -2.83 10.62 -8.70
N THR A 20 -2.99 10.24 -7.43
CA THR A 20 -3.74 11.03 -6.43
C THR A 20 -2.85 11.97 -5.63
N ARG A 21 -1.56 11.64 -5.48
CA ARG A 21 -0.62 12.22 -4.50
C ARG A 21 -1.10 12.14 -3.05
N GLU A 22 -2.04 11.23 -2.77
CA GLU A 22 -2.62 11.01 -1.46
C GLU A 22 -2.17 9.66 -0.88
N PRO A 23 -2.07 9.54 0.46
CA PRO A 23 -1.72 8.28 1.10
C PRO A 23 -2.76 7.20 0.80
N VAL A 24 -2.29 6.08 0.24
CA VAL A 24 -3.18 5.02 -0.26
C VAL A 24 -3.48 4.00 0.84
N CYS A 25 -4.77 3.78 1.11
CA CYS A 25 -5.21 2.77 2.08
C CYS A 25 -5.30 1.38 1.45
N SER A 26 -5.02 0.34 2.24
CA SER A 26 -5.10 -1.06 1.80
C SER A 26 -6.50 -1.46 1.30
N LYS A 27 -7.55 -0.74 1.72
CA LYS A 27 -8.92 -0.92 1.22
C LYS A 27 -9.09 -0.48 -0.24
N VAL A 28 -8.45 0.62 -0.63
CA VAL A 28 -8.46 1.11 -2.02
C VAL A 28 -7.75 0.10 -2.91
N ILE A 29 -6.60 -0.40 -2.48
CA ILE A 29 -5.84 -1.43 -3.21
C ILE A 29 -6.63 -2.74 -3.36
N ALA A 30 -7.31 -3.17 -2.30
CA ALA A 30 -8.15 -4.37 -2.33
C ALA A 30 -9.32 -4.24 -3.30
N GLN A 31 -9.85 -3.03 -3.51
CA GLN A 31 -10.99 -2.76 -4.38
C GLN A 31 -10.58 -2.47 -5.83
N SER A 32 -9.51 -1.70 -6.05
CA SER A 32 -9.12 -1.22 -7.39
C SER A 32 -8.33 -2.24 -8.20
N HIS A 33 -7.60 -3.17 -7.55
CA HIS A 33 -6.63 -4.02 -8.24
C HIS A 33 -6.96 -5.52 -8.22
N ASP A 34 -8.13 -5.92 -7.72
CA ASP A 34 -8.64 -7.31 -7.67
C ASP A 34 -7.54 -8.35 -7.38
N LEU A 35 -6.70 -8.06 -6.37
CA LEU A 35 -5.50 -8.87 -6.06
C LEU A 35 -5.86 -10.26 -5.48
N GLY A 36 -7.15 -10.63 -5.46
CA GLY A 36 -7.66 -11.87 -4.88
C GLY A 36 -7.40 -12.03 -3.38
N VAL A 37 -7.03 -10.96 -2.68
CA VAL A 37 -6.65 -10.99 -1.26
C VAL A 37 -7.39 -9.95 -0.44
N SER A 38 -7.60 -10.28 0.83
CA SER A 38 -8.26 -9.39 1.78
C SER A 38 -7.43 -8.14 2.07
N SER A 39 -8.10 -7.05 2.45
CA SER A 39 -7.45 -5.82 2.92
C SER A 39 -6.52 -6.04 4.12
N ALA A 40 -6.78 -7.07 4.95
CA ALA A 40 -5.92 -7.47 6.06
C ALA A 40 -4.60 -8.08 5.56
N THR A 41 -4.65 -8.92 4.53
CA THR A 41 -3.46 -9.50 3.88
C THR A 41 -2.59 -8.40 3.29
N ILE A 42 -3.19 -7.46 2.55
CA ILE A 42 -2.48 -6.32 1.96
C ILE A 42 -1.84 -5.45 3.05
N ARG A 43 -2.55 -5.19 4.16
CA ARG A 43 -1.98 -4.44 5.29
C ARG A 43 -0.76 -5.14 5.89
N ASN A 44 -0.79 -6.47 6.00
CA ASN A 44 0.36 -7.25 6.47
C ASN A 44 1.53 -7.15 5.49
N ASP A 45 1.28 -7.24 4.18
CA ASP A 45 2.33 -7.07 3.17
C ASP A 45 2.91 -5.66 3.16
N MET A 46 2.07 -4.63 3.28
CA MET A 46 2.51 -3.24 3.42
C MET A 46 3.40 -3.05 4.65
N ALA A 47 3.09 -3.71 5.77
CA ALA A 47 3.94 -3.69 6.97
C ALA A 47 5.28 -4.40 6.75
N VAL A 48 5.32 -5.46 5.94
CA VAL A 48 6.58 -6.12 5.55
C VAL A 48 7.40 -5.22 4.64
N LEU A 49 6.77 -4.60 3.64
CA LEU A 49 7.41 -3.64 2.72
C LEU A 49 7.95 -2.41 3.47
N GLU A 50 7.24 -1.96 4.51
CA GLU A 50 7.69 -0.89 5.41
C GLU A 50 8.94 -1.29 6.19
N LYS A 51 8.96 -2.49 6.77
CA LYS A 51 10.16 -3.03 7.45
C LYS A 51 11.35 -3.21 6.51
N GLN A 52 11.09 -3.39 5.21
CA GLN A 52 12.12 -3.49 4.17
C GLN A 52 12.58 -2.11 3.65
N GLY A 53 11.97 -1.02 4.09
CA GLY A 53 12.28 0.34 3.62
C GLY A 53 11.77 0.64 2.21
N LEU A 54 10.86 -0.18 1.67
CA LEU A 54 10.28 0.00 0.33
C LEU A 54 9.00 0.85 0.35
N LEU A 55 8.32 0.90 1.49
CA LEU A 55 7.17 1.77 1.74
C LEU A 55 7.41 2.53 3.04
N GLU A 56 6.91 3.76 3.12
CA GLU A 56 6.86 4.50 4.37
C GLU A 56 5.42 4.96 4.56
N LYS A 57 4.87 4.79 5.76
CA LYS A 57 3.60 5.45 6.05
C LYS A 57 3.86 6.94 6.01
N ALA A 58 2.97 7.68 5.36
CA ALA A 58 2.93 9.12 5.56
C ALA A 58 2.71 9.33 7.06
N HIS A 59 3.78 9.70 7.77
CA HIS A 59 3.67 10.31 9.06
C HIS A 59 2.96 11.63 8.77
N THR A 60 1.63 11.63 8.91
CA THR A 60 0.92 12.88 9.11
C THR A 60 1.46 13.42 10.42
N SER A 61 2.56 14.17 10.32
CA SER A 61 2.99 15.10 11.34
C SER A 61 1.72 15.83 11.72
N SER A 62 1.33 15.72 12.99
CA SER A 62 0.13 16.31 13.56
C SER A 62 0.24 17.85 13.60
N GLY A 63 0.62 18.45 12.47
CA GLY A 63 0.74 19.87 12.19
C GLY A 63 -0.63 20.39 11.79
N ARG A 64 -1.46 20.59 12.81
CA ARG A 64 -2.61 21.47 12.78
C ARG A 64 -2.14 22.85 12.27
N LYS A 65 -2.61 23.26 11.10
CA LYS A 65 -2.80 24.68 10.75
C LYS A 65 -4.22 24.85 10.29
#